data_AF-A0A660UJR6-F1
#
_entry.id   AF-A0A660UJR6-F1
#
_cell.length_a   1.000
_cell.length_b   1.000
_cell.length_c   1.000
_cell.angle_alpha   90.00
_cell.angle_beta   90.00
_cell.angle_gamma   90.00
#
_symmetry.space_group_name_H-M   'P 1'
#
loop_
_entity.id
_entity.type
_entity.pdbx_description
1 polymer ?
#
loop_
_entity_poly.entity_id
_entity_poly.type
_entity_poly.pdbx_seq_one_letter_code
_entity_poly.pdbx_strand_id
1 'polypeptide(L)'
;MGRVRYLVTIALIAMIAGMAGCAKKPPVIESVSPNQGPEVGGTTITITGKNFKEGATVTIGGNPAKNVTVVSKTQITAVTPPGKVGPADVVVTNPDNLSGTLAGGFTYLDSTPPKLVSTDPADGAVIDPPDAVETGVTRITMTFDEPITGGEVKVHMVTLPDALAKHEGDIEGTVSVEGNSLVFTPPKALLSARKYTVTVTGVKDKAGNTAQDYTFSFSIKTPKRVHWYIVKKGDTLYSIAARPDTYDDASKWVWIVEGNQDDYAFDRDRIWPGQRLFIPWW
;
A
#
# COMPACT_ATOMS: atom_id res chain seq x y z
N MET A 1 -21.15 62.11 -60.62
CA MET A 1 -19.69 62.39 -60.69
C MET A 1 -18.99 61.06 -60.43
N GLY A 2 -18.44 60.33 -61.40
CA GLY A 2 -17.21 60.61 -62.19
C GLY A 2 -16.02 59.94 -61.48
N ARG A 3 -15.18 59.05 -62.04
CA ARG A 3 -14.65 58.77 -63.41
C ARG A 3 -14.64 57.23 -63.63
N VAL A 4 -14.95 56.61 -64.78
CA VAL A 4 -14.33 56.59 -66.15
C VAL A 4 -13.03 55.75 -66.28
N ARG A 5 -13.20 54.49 -66.75
CA ARG A 5 -12.45 53.69 -67.79
C ARG A 5 -10.94 53.43 -67.58
N TYR A 6 -10.37 52.26 -67.94
CA TYR A 6 -10.26 51.70 -69.31
C TYR A 6 -10.21 50.15 -69.41
N LEU A 7 -10.48 49.62 -70.63
CA LEU A 7 -10.35 48.21 -71.04
C LEU A 7 -8.90 47.87 -71.49
N VAL A 8 -8.62 46.56 -71.69
CA VAL A 8 -7.83 45.88 -72.77
C VAL A 8 -7.31 44.53 -72.22
N THR A 9 -8.08 43.43 -72.32
CA THR A 9 -8.09 42.34 -73.36
C THR A 9 -7.01 41.25 -73.28
N ILE A 10 -7.51 39.99 -73.23
CA ILE A 10 -6.99 38.75 -73.83
C ILE A 10 -5.69 38.12 -73.26
N ALA A 11 -5.85 36.94 -72.63
CA ALA A 11 -5.16 35.71 -73.04
C ALA A 11 -5.87 34.48 -72.45
N LEU A 12 -6.35 33.56 -73.31
CA LEU A 12 -6.73 32.21 -72.90
C LEU A 12 -5.53 31.30 -73.18
N ILE A 13 -4.91 30.72 -72.15
CA ILE A 13 -3.94 29.63 -72.30
C ILE A 13 -4.35 28.49 -71.36
N ALA A 14 -4.46 27.29 -71.92
CA ALA A 14 -4.73 26.05 -71.19
C ALA A 14 -3.49 25.15 -71.20
N MET A 15 -3.36 24.29 -70.18
CA MET A 15 -2.21 23.40 -69.89
C MET A 15 -0.95 24.20 -69.49
N ILE A 16 -0.02 23.73 -68.64
CA ILE A 16 0.51 22.39 -68.29
C ILE A 16 0.78 22.38 -66.76
N ALA A 17 0.65 21.31 -65.96
CA ALA A 17 0.35 19.87 -66.19
C ALA A 17 -0.62 19.33 -65.11
N GLY A 18 -1.01 18.04 -65.22
CA GLY A 18 -1.67 17.33 -64.13
C GLY A 18 -0.69 16.87 -63.04
N MET A 19 -0.81 17.44 -61.84
CA MET A 19 -0.38 16.72 -60.64
C MET A 19 -1.42 15.63 -60.36
N ALA A 20 -1.22 14.45 -60.95
CA ALA A 20 -1.57 13.21 -60.29
C ALA A 20 -0.68 13.13 -59.03
N GLY A 21 -1.09 13.88 -57.99
CA GLY A 21 -0.35 14.01 -56.76
C GLY A 21 -0.14 12.62 -56.20
N CYS A 22 1.13 12.22 -56.08
CA CYS A 22 1.50 10.88 -55.64
C CYS A 22 0.85 10.63 -54.27
N ALA A 23 -0.24 9.85 -54.25
CA ALA A 23 -1.22 9.90 -53.18
C ALA A 23 -0.53 9.58 -51.84
N LYS A 24 -0.51 10.58 -50.98
CA LYS A 24 0.36 10.63 -49.80
C LYS A 24 -0.17 9.61 -48.79
N LYS A 25 0.48 8.43 -48.73
CA LYS A 25 0.03 7.33 -47.88
C LYS A 25 0.40 7.60 -46.42
N PRO A 26 -0.57 7.56 -45.48
CA PRO A 26 -0.25 7.61 -44.06
C PRO A 26 0.54 6.36 -43.64
N PRO A 27 1.32 6.44 -42.55
CA PRO A 27 1.88 5.24 -41.96
C PRO A 27 0.75 4.33 -41.47
N VAL A 28 0.93 3.02 -41.57
CA VAL A 28 0.02 2.02 -41.01
C VAL A 28 0.82 1.19 -40.03
N ILE A 29 0.27 0.95 -38.84
CA ILE A 29 0.88 0.13 -37.81
C ILE A 29 0.12 -1.19 -37.79
N GLU A 30 0.83 -2.31 -37.87
CA GLU A 30 0.25 -3.66 -37.92
C GLU A 30 0.49 -4.43 -36.62
N SER A 31 1.66 -4.23 -35.99
CA SER A 31 1.95 -4.81 -34.68
C SER A 31 3.06 -4.06 -33.94
N VAL A 32 3.14 -4.30 -32.63
CA VAL A 32 4.21 -3.84 -31.74
C VAL A 32 4.72 -5.05 -30.96
N SER A 33 6.03 -5.20 -30.82
CA SER A 33 6.63 -6.34 -30.11
C SER A 33 7.85 -5.90 -29.27
N PRO A 34 7.88 -6.17 -27.95
CA PRO A 34 6.75 -6.64 -27.15
C PRO A 34 5.60 -5.61 -27.13
N ASN A 35 4.36 -6.08 -27.01
CA ASN A 35 3.16 -5.24 -26.92
C ASN A 35 2.79 -4.90 -25.46
N GLN A 36 3.67 -5.17 -24.49
CA GLN A 36 3.46 -4.86 -23.08
C GLN A 36 4.78 -4.61 -22.35
N GLY A 37 4.72 -3.89 -21.23
CA GLY A 37 5.88 -3.56 -20.40
C GLY A 37 5.51 -2.66 -19.22
N PRO A 38 6.47 -2.35 -18.33
CA PRO A 38 6.23 -1.58 -17.11
C PRO A 38 5.76 -0.14 -17.36
N GLU A 39 4.92 0.37 -16.47
CA GLU A 39 4.37 1.73 -16.47
C GLU A 39 5.42 2.84 -16.31
N VAL A 40 6.57 2.54 -15.68
CA VAL A 40 7.78 3.41 -15.71
C VAL A 40 8.45 3.51 -17.09
N GLY A 41 8.06 2.69 -18.06
CA GLY A 41 8.60 2.66 -19.42
C GLY A 41 9.99 2.00 -19.52
N GLY A 42 10.74 2.34 -20.56
CA GLY A 42 12.08 1.77 -20.82
C GLY A 42 12.11 0.48 -21.63
N THR A 43 10.95 -0.02 -22.09
CA THR A 43 10.87 -1.20 -22.95
C THR A 43 11.31 -0.86 -24.38
N THR A 44 12.34 -1.53 -24.90
CA THR A 44 12.66 -1.46 -26.33
C THR A 44 11.61 -2.24 -27.11
N ILE A 45 10.89 -1.55 -28.00
CA ILE A 45 9.83 -2.12 -28.86
C ILE A 45 10.21 -2.04 -30.34
N THR A 46 9.74 -3.01 -31.11
CA THR A 46 9.74 -3.02 -32.57
C THR A 46 8.31 -2.82 -33.07
N ILE A 47 8.08 -1.77 -33.85
CA ILE A 47 6.81 -1.44 -34.48
C ILE A 47 6.88 -1.89 -35.93
N THR A 48 6.01 -2.82 -36.33
CA THR A 48 5.92 -3.33 -37.71
C THR A 48 4.73 -2.71 -38.40
N GLY A 49 4.88 -2.39 -39.69
CA GLY A 49 3.82 -1.72 -40.44
C GLY A 49 4.21 -1.33 -41.86
N LYS A 50 3.68 -0.21 -42.36
CA LYS A 50 3.83 0.25 -43.75
C LYS A 50 3.96 1.77 -43.83
N ASN A 51 4.61 2.24 -44.89
CA ASN A 51 4.77 3.66 -45.25
C ASN A 51 5.48 4.53 -44.19
N PHE A 52 6.31 3.95 -43.33
CA PHE A 52 7.16 4.72 -42.43
C PHE A 52 8.19 5.54 -43.22
N LYS A 53 8.51 6.73 -42.73
CA LYS A 53 9.48 7.65 -43.33
C LYS A 53 10.54 8.01 -42.31
N GLU A 54 11.77 8.16 -42.76
CA GLU A 54 12.89 8.63 -41.94
C GLU A 54 12.51 9.94 -41.23
N GLY A 55 12.85 10.07 -39.94
CA GLY A 55 12.41 11.17 -39.08
C GLY A 55 10.98 11.05 -38.51
N ALA A 56 10.28 9.92 -38.72
CA ALA A 56 9.00 9.68 -38.06
C ALA A 56 9.13 9.67 -36.52
N THR A 57 8.13 10.23 -35.84
CA THR A 57 8.01 10.22 -34.38
C THR A 57 6.99 9.18 -33.93
N VAL A 58 7.15 8.69 -32.70
CA VAL A 58 6.25 7.73 -32.06
C VAL A 58 5.73 8.31 -30.75
N THR A 59 4.43 8.19 -30.50
CA THR A 59 3.83 8.36 -29.17
C THR A 59 3.12 7.09 -28.73
N ILE A 60 3.07 6.86 -27.41
CA ILE A 60 2.40 5.72 -26.77
C ILE A 60 1.55 6.27 -25.64
N GLY A 61 0.23 6.07 -25.71
CA GLY A 61 -0.72 6.71 -24.79
C GLY A 61 -0.66 8.25 -24.82
N GLY A 62 -0.22 8.83 -25.93
CA GLY A 62 0.04 10.27 -26.08
C GLY A 62 1.44 10.73 -25.65
N ASN A 63 2.19 9.93 -24.87
CA ASN A 63 3.54 10.29 -24.42
C ASN A 63 4.59 10.02 -25.52
N PRO A 64 5.59 10.89 -25.75
CA PRO A 64 6.60 10.71 -26.79
C PRO A 64 7.59 9.59 -26.43
N ALA A 65 7.76 8.63 -27.33
CA ALA A 65 8.74 7.55 -27.16
C ALA A 65 10.18 8.05 -27.34
N LYS A 66 11.12 7.36 -26.72
CA LYS A 66 12.57 7.67 -26.78
C LYS A 66 13.25 6.82 -27.85
N ASN A 67 14.43 7.23 -28.30
CA ASN A 67 15.31 6.48 -29.22
C ASN A 67 14.60 5.97 -30.50
N VAL A 68 13.64 6.72 -31.01
CA VAL A 68 12.87 6.35 -32.21
C VAL A 68 13.79 6.29 -33.42
N THR A 69 13.92 5.11 -34.02
CA THR A 69 14.79 4.84 -35.17
C THR A 69 13.99 4.14 -36.26
N VAL A 70 13.93 4.74 -37.44
CA VAL A 70 13.22 4.18 -38.60
C VAL A 70 14.17 3.23 -39.33
N VAL A 71 14.06 1.94 -39.05
CA VAL A 71 14.93 0.90 -39.65
C VAL A 71 14.58 0.67 -41.12
N SER A 72 13.30 0.74 -41.47
CA SER A 72 12.83 0.63 -42.85
C SER A 72 11.45 1.26 -43.02
N LYS A 73 10.92 1.27 -44.26
CA LYS A 73 9.53 1.68 -44.55
C LYS A 73 8.46 0.82 -43.87
N THR A 74 8.85 -0.29 -43.24
CA THR A 74 7.97 -1.26 -42.58
C THR A 74 8.37 -1.57 -41.13
N GLN A 75 9.44 -0.96 -40.61
CA GLN A 75 9.93 -1.21 -39.25
C GLN A 75 10.48 0.06 -38.58
N ILE A 76 10.04 0.32 -37.36
CA ILE A 76 10.59 1.31 -36.43
C ILE A 76 11.00 0.61 -35.14
N THR A 77 12.14 0.97 -34.56
CA THR A 77 12.45 0.66 -33.16
C THR A 77 12.26 1.91 -32.30
N ALA A 78 11.81 1.73 -31.07
CA ALA A 78 11.62 2.83 -30.11
C ALA A 78 11.75 2.29 -28.68
N VAL A 79 11.90 3.19 -27.69
CA VAL A 79 11.87 2.86 -26.26
C VAL A 79 10.64 3.51 -25.64
N THR A 80 9.83 2.73 -24.92
CA THR A 80 8.59 3.22 -24.32
C THR A 80 8.86 4.33 -23.30
N PRO A 81 8.05 5.41 -23.29
CA PRO A 81 8.07 6.37 -22.20
C PRO A 81 7.34 5.80 -20.97
N PRO A 82 7.44 6.47 -19.80
CA PRO A 82 6.48 6.27 -18.74
C PRO A 82 5.04 6.48 -19.23
N GLY A 83 4.09 5.74 -18.69
CA GLY A 83 2.69 5.76 -19.09
C GLY A 83 1.76 5.38 -17.94
N LYS A 84 0.45 5.40 -18.22
CA LYS A 84 -0.56 4.96 -17.26
C LYS A 84 -0.83 3.48 -17.47
N VAL A 85 -0.90 2.71 -16.38
CA VAL A 85 -1.30 1.28 -16.37
C VAL A 85 -2.59 1.06 -17.19
N GLY A 86 -2.58 0.04 -18.04
CA GLY A 86 -3.64 -0.32 -18.97
C GLY A 86 -3.26 -0.19 -20.45
N PRO A 87 -4.24 -0.39 -21.36
CA PRO A 87 -4.03 -0.26 -22.81
C PRO A 87 -3.69 1.18 -23.22
N ALA A 88 -2.76 1.31 -24.16
CA ALA A 88 -2.26 2.56 -24.70
C ALA A 88 -2.17 2.51 -26.23
N ASP A 89 -2.70 3.54 -26.88
CA ASP A 89 -2.61 3.70 -28.34
C ASP A 89 -1.18 4.00 -28.76
N VAL A 90 -0.71 3.35 -29.83
CA VAL A 90 0.59 3.63 -30.44
C VAL A 90 0.34 4.42 -31.71
N VAL A 91 0.92 5.62 -31.80
CA VAL A 91 0.78 6.51 -32.95
C VAL A 91 2.15 6.75 -33.57
N VAL A 92 2.25 6.53 -34.89
CA VAL A 92 3.41 6.91 -35.71
C VAL A 92 3.02 8.14 -36.51
N THR A 93 3.80 9.22 -36.42
CA THR A 93 3.62 10.43 -37.24
C THR A 93 4.85 10.62 -38.11
N ASN A 94 4.67 10.57 -39.43
CA ASN A 94 5.73 10.86 -40.40
C ASN A 94 6.05 12.38 -40.41
N PRO A 95 7.25 12.82 -40.87
CA PRO A 95 7.60 14.24 -40.99
C PRO A 95 6.69 15.06 -41.92
N ASP A 96 5.86 14.37 -42.69
CA ASP A 96 4.90 14.96 -43.60
C ASP A 96 3.52 15.17 -42.96
N ASN A 97 3.43 15.05 -41.63
CA ASN A 97 2.23 15.23 -40.79
C ASN A 97 1.08 14.27 -41.10
N LEU A 98 1.36 13.12 -41.72
CA LEU A 98 0.42 12.00 -41.72
C LEU A 98 0.73 11.05 -40.58
N SER A 99 -0.32 10.65 -39.87
CA SER A 99 -0.26 9.75 -38.73
C SER A 99 -1.05 8.47 -38.97
N GLY A 100 -0.68 7.42 -38.26
CA GLY A 100 -1.39 6.15 -38.18
C GLY A 100 -1.40 5.68 -36.74
N THR A 101 -2.51 5.08 -36.31
CA THR A 101 -2.75 4.67 -34.93
C THR A 101 -3.06 3.18 -34.86
N LEU A 102 -2.40 2.46 -33.96
CA LEU A 102 -2.82 1.15 -33.48
C LEU A 102 -3.45 1.34 -32.09
N ALA A 103 -4.78 1.28 -32.04
CA ALA A 103 -5.54 1.43 -30.80
C ALA A 103 -5.22 0.28 -29.84
N GLY A 104 -4.90 0.59 -28.58
CA GLY A 104 -4.43 -0.41 -27.59
C GLY A 104 -3.19 -1.19 -28.01
N GLY A 105 -2.37 -0.65 -28.93
CA GLY A 105 -1.20 -1.33 -29.50
C GLY A 105 -0.09 -1.67 -28.50
N PHE A 106 -0.11 -1.08 -27.31
CA PHE A 106 0.76 -1.42 -26.19
C PHE A 106 -0.06 -1.49 -24.89
N THR A 107 0.36 -2.30 -23.91
CA THR A 107 -0.24 -2.35 -22.57
C THR A 107 0.81 -2.07 -21.50
N TYR A 108 0.60 -1.01 -20.74
CA TYR A 108 1.38 -0.75 -19.54
C TYR A 108 0.89 -1.65 -18.40
N LEU A 109 1.80 -2.45 -17.87
CA LEU A 109 1.61 -3.27 -16.68
C LEU A 109 2.16 -2.53 -15.48
N ASP A 110 1.52 -2.69 -14.33
CA ASP A 110 2.00 -2.20 -13.06
C ASP A 110 3.17 -3.05 -12.55
N SER A 111 4.29 -2.39 -12.27
CA SER A 111 5.57 -2.99 -11.88
C SER A 111 6.14 -2.40 -10.59
N THR A 112 5.40 -1.50 -9.93
CA THR A 112 5.80 -0.91 -8.65
C THR A 112 5.28 -1.73 -7.48
N PRO A 113 6.12 -2.10 -6.49
CA PRO A 113 5.62 -2.68 -5.26
C PRO A 113 4.89 -1.66 -4.35
N PRO A 114 3.87 -2.11 -3.60
CA PRO A 114 3.17 -1.29 -2.62
C PRO A 114 4.11 -0.90 -1.48
N LYS A 115 3.98 0.33 -0.99
CA LYS A 115 4.84 0.93 0.06
C LYS A 115 4.04 1.23 1.31
N LEU A 116 4.61 0.91 2.46
CA LEU A 116 4.03 1.25 3.75
C LEU A 116 4.01 2.78 3.94
N VAL A 117 2.84 3.35 4.18
CA VAL A 117 2.61 4.79 4.41
C VAL A 117 2.50 5.11 5.89
N SER A 118 1.76 4.29 6.65
CA SER A 118 1.54 4.50 8.07
C SER A 118 1.18 3.22 8.81
N THR A 119 1.42 3.22 10.12
CA THR A 119 0.96 2.18 11.05
C THR A 119 0.12 2.81 12.15
N ASP A 120 -0.85 2.05 12.67
CA ASP A 120 -1.60 2.36 13.88
C ASP A 120 -1.63 1.11 14.79
N PRO A 121 -0.96 1.10 15.96
CA PRO A 121 -0.13 2.18 16.49
C PRO A 121 1.07 2.56 15.61
N ALA A 122 1.47 3.83 15.66
CA ALA A 122 2.63 4.35 14.93
C ALA A 122 3.95 3.70 15.39
N ASP A 123 4.94 3.59 14.50
CA ASP A 123 6.28 3.13 14.90
C ASP A 123 6.89 4.05 15.96
N GLY A 124 7.52 3.45 16.96
CA GLY A 124 8.04 4.12 18.14
C GLY A 124 6.97 4.65 19.11
N ALA A 125 5.67 4.44 18.87
CA ALA A 125 4.62 4.98 19.74
C ALA A 125 4.73 4.43 21.18
N VAL A 126 4.53 5.31 22.15
CA VAL A 126 4.45 4.96 23.58
C VAL A 126 3.06 5.32 24.08
N ILE A 127 2.19 4.32 24.12
CA ILE A 127 0.79 4.45 24.52
C ILE A 127 0.71 4.51 26.05
N ASP A 128 0.07 5.56 26.56
CA ASP A 128 -0.23 5.74 27.98
C ASP A 128 -1.66 5.24 28.24
N PRO A 129 -1.87 4.08 28.89
CA PRO A 129 -3.21 3.60 29.18
C PRO A 129 -3.85 4.48 30.28
N PRO A 130 -4.99 5.14 30.04
CA PRO A 130 -5.50 6.16 30.96
C PRO A 130 -5.82 5.63 32.37
N ASP A 131 -6.29 4.38 32.50
CA ASP A 131 -6.58 3.71 33.78
C ASP A 131 -6.50 2.16 33.68
N ALA A 132 -5.85 1.61 32.64
CA ALA A 132 -6.17 0.27 32.16
C ALA A 132 -4.99 -0.69 31.96
N VAL A 133 -5.20 -1.92 32.42
CA VAL A 133 -4.29 -3.07 32.26
C VAL A 133 -4.22 -3.56 30.81
N GLU A 134 -5.33 -3.42 30.09
CA GLU A 134 -5.46 -3.61 28.64
C GLU A 134 -5.71 -2.25 28.00
N THR A 135 -5.14 -1.98 26.83
CA THR A 135 -5.21 -0.64 26.21
C THR A 135 -6.46 -0.34 25.40
N GLY A 136 -7.26 -1.36 25.08
CA GLY A 136 -8.22 -1.26 24.00
C GLY A 136 -7.61 -1.34 22.59
N VAL A 137 -6.27 -1.43 22.46
CA VAL A 137 -5.62 -1.82 21.19
C VAL A 137 -6.04 -3.26 20.89
N THR A 138 -7.05 -3.36 20.04
CA THR A 138 -7.71 -4.59 19.60
C THR A 138 -7.47 -4.85 18.12
N ARG A 139 -6.79 -3.93 17.44
CA ARG A 139 -6.41 -3.97 16.02
C ARG A 139 -5.05 -3.28 15.89
N ILE A 140 -4.20 -3.80 15.01
CA ILE A 140 -2.98 -3.14 14.53
C ILE A 140 -3.16 -3.00 13.01
N THR A 141 -3.05 -1.78 12.50
CA THR A 141 -3.29 -1.45 11.10
C THR A 141 -2.00 -1.01 10.43
N MET A 142 -1.72 -1.53 9.24
CA MET A 142 -0.62 -1.09 8.37
C MET A 142 -1.21 -0.68 7.03
N THR A 143 -1.06 0.59 6.66
CA THR A 143 -1.69 1.17 5.46
C THR A 143 -0.65 1.43 4.38
N PHE A 144 -0.95 1.01 3.15
CA PHE A 144 -0.09 1.11 1.98
C PHE A 144 -0.58 2.21 1.01
N ASP A 145 0.29 2.67 0.12
CA ASP A 145 -0.02 3.71 -0.88
C ASP A 145 -1.04 3.25 -1.94
N GLU A 146 -1.26 1.94 -2.07
CA GLU A 146 -2.16 1.34 -3.06
C GLU A 146 -2.92 0.09 -2.55
N PRO A 147 -3.93 -0.42 -3.29
CA PRO A 147 -4.72 -1.58 -2.87
C PRO A 147 -3.94 -2.90 -2.89
N ILE A 148 -3.95 -3.61 -1.77
CA ILE A 148 -3.24 -4.88 -1.60
C ILE A 148 -4.16 -6.10 -1.77
N THR A 149 -3.58 -7.29 -1.93
CA THR A 149 -4.27 -8.58 -2.05
C THR A 149 -3.98 -9.56 -0.92
N GLY A 150 -2.91 -9.34 -0.14
CA GLY A 150 -2.54 -10.18 0.99
C GLY A 150 -1.19 -9.79 1.59
N GLY A 151 -0.81 -10.48 2.66
CA GLY A 151 0.45 -10.36 3.37
C GLY A 151 0.39 -11.08 4.72
N GLU A 152 1.54 -11.33 5.33
CA GLU A 152 1.66 -11.93 6.66
C GLU A 152 2.00 -10.87 7.71
N VAL A 153 1.47 -11.04 8.93
CA VAL A 153 1.77 -10.19 10.08
C VAL A 153 2.08 -11.08 11.28
N LYS A 154 3.23 -10.87 11.92
CA LYS A 154 3.65 -11.53 13.15
C LYS A 154 3.86 -10.47 14.22
N VAL A 155 3.37 -10.73 15.43
CA VAL A 155 3.47 -9.80 16.54
C VAL A 155 4.19 -10.50 17.67
N HIS A 156 5.42 -10.06 17.97
CA HIS A 156 6.21 -10.56 19.08
C HIS A 156 6.10 -9.58 20.26
N MET A 157 5.89 -10.09 21.47
CA MET A 157 5.82 -9.28 22.69
C MET A 157 7.03 -9.52 23.59
N VAL A 158 7.53 -8.45 24.21
CA VAL A 158 8.47 -8.51 25.34
C VAL A 158 8.00 -7.60 26.47
N THR A 159 8.31 -7.93 27.72
CA THR A 159 8.05 -7.03 28.86
C THR A 159 8.93 -5.79 28.85
N LEU A 160 8.37 -4.66 29.31
CA LEU A 160 9.16 -3.46 29.59
C LEU A 160 10.05 -3.67 30.83
N PRO A 161 11.18 -2.93 30.97
CA PRO A 161 12.11 -3.10 32.10
C PRO A 161 11.51 -2.82 33.49
N ASP A 162 10.39 -2.10 33.56
CA ASP A 162 9.67 -1.72 34.78
C ASP A 162 8.43 -2.62 35.05
N ALA A 163 8.19 -3.64 34.22
CA ALA A 163 7.14 -4.63 34.41
C ALA A 163 7.36 -5.48 35.69
N LEU A 164 6.26 -6.03 36.24
CA LEU A 164 6.28 -6.77 37.51
C LEU A 164 6.78 -8.21 37.36
N ALA A 165 6.58 -8.81 36.19
CA ALA A 165 7.05 -10.15 35.83
C ALA A 165 7.67 -10.10 34.42
N LYS A 166 8.50 -11.10 34.07
CA LYS A 166 9.01 -11.25 32.70
C LYS A 166 8.04 -12.09 31.86
N HIS A 167 7.69 -11.58 30.69
CA HIS A 167 6.95 -12.29 29.65
C HIS A 167 7.60 -12.04 28.30
N GLU A 168 7.56 -13.05 27.43
CA GLU A 168 8.19 -13.04 26.11
C GLU A 168 7.50 -14.11 25.25
N GLY A 169 7.16 -13.78 23.99
CA GLY A 169 6.48 -14.72 23.09
C GLY A 169 5.68 -14.06 21.98
N ASP A 170 5.15 -14.87 21.08
CA ASP A 170 4.35 -14.41 19.95
C ASP A 170 2.86 -14.28 20.34
N ILE A 171 2.21 -13.27 19.78
CA ILE A 171 0.78 -13.01 19.92
C ILE A 171 0.08 -13.56 18.69
N GLU A 172 -0.72 -14.61 18.89
CA GLU A 172 -1.65 -15.12 17.88
C GLU A 172 -2.74 -14.09 17.54
N GLY A 173 -3.27 -14.14 16.33
CA GLY A 173 -4.33 -13.26 15.87
C GLY A 173 -4.75 -13.54 14.43
N THR A 174 -5.74 -12.79 13.93
CA THR A 174 -6.20 -12.89 12.54
C THR A 174 -5.69 -11.72 11.72
N VAL A 175 -5.37 -11.97 10.45
CA VAL A 175 -4.96 -10.94 9.48
C VAL A 175 -6.06 -10.78 8.43
N SER A 176 -6.55 -9.56 8.22
CA SER A 176 -7.47 -9.19 7.14
C SER A 176 -6.85 -8.14 6.21
N VAL A 177 -7.33 -8.12 4.96
CA VAL A 177 -7.07 -7.05 4.00
C VAL A 177 -8.30 -6.14 3.93
N GLU A 178 -8.10 -4.86 4.17
CA GLU A 178 -9.14 -3.82 4.16
C GLU A 178 -8.72 -2.71 3.19
N GLY A 179 -8.94 -2.96 1.89
CA GLY A 179 -8.57 -2.04 0.81
C GLY A 179 -7.06 -1.93 0.61
N ASN A 180 -6.46 -0.87 1.15
CA ASN A 180 -5.02 -0.61 1.13
C ASN A 180 -4.34 -1.01 2.44
N SER A 181 -5.06 -1.60 3.40
CA SER A 181 -4.52 -1.87 4.74
C SER A 181 -4.48 -3.37 5.05
N LEU A 182 -3.39 -3.83 5.67
CA LEU A 182 -3.40 -5.05 6.47
C LEU A 182 -3.87 -4.70 7.87
N VAL A 183 -4.75 -5.52 8.44
CA VAL A 183 -5.19 -5.38 9.82
C VAL A 183 -4.99 -6.68 10.58
N PHE A 184 -4.17 -6.63 11.62
CA PHE A 184 -3.99 -7.73 12.58
C PHE A 184 -4.93 -7.51 13.77
N THR A 185 -5.76 -8.51 14.09
CA THR A 185 -6.71 -8.49 15.20
C THR A 185 -6.33 -9.58 16.22
N PRO A 186 -5.71 -9.25 17.37
CA PRO A 186 -5.47 -10.21 18.45
C PRO A 186 -6.79 -10.71 19.09
N PRO A 187 -6.81 -11.89 19.72
CA PRO A 187 -8.01 -12.46 20.36
C PRO A 187 -8.45 -11.72 21.64
N LYS A 188 -7.60 -10.86 22.18
CA LYS A 188 -7.84 -9.96 23.32
C LYS A 188 -7.12 -8.64 23.10
N ALA A 189 -7.54 -7.59 23.80
CA ALA A 189 -6.82 -6.32 23.78
C ALA A 189 -5.38 -6.48 24.31
N LEU A 190 -4.45 -5.71 23.74
CA LEU A 190 -3.04 -5.80 24.12
C LEU A 190 -2.78 -5.24 25.53
N LEU A 191 -1.94 -5.96 26.26
CA LEU A 191 -1.60 -5.71 27.66
C LEU A 191 -0.59 -4.55 27.80
N SER A 192 -0.72 -3.86 28.93
CA SER A 192 0.23 -2.85 29.41
C SER A 192 1.50 -3.47 30.01
N ALA A 193 2.51 -2.64 30.26
CA ALA A 193 3.87 -3.08 30.64
C ALA A 193 4.55 -3.97 29.58
N ARG A 194 4.27 -3.75 28.29
CA ARG A 194 4.77 -4.53 27.15
C ARG A 194 5.27 -3.64 26.02
N LYS A 195 6.29 -4.12 25.31
CA LYS A 195 6.66 -3.69 23.97
C LYS A 195 6.22 -4.75 22.97
N TYR A 196 5.61 -4.31 21.88
CA TYR A 196 5.18 -5.14 20.76
C TYR A 196 6.02 -4.80 19.54
N THR A 197 6.65 -5.81 18.96
CA THR A 197 7.37 -5.74 17.68
C THR A 197 6.50 -6.41 16.63
N VAL A 198 6.19 -5.69 15.56
CA VAL A 198 5.32 -6.17 14.48
C VAL A 198 6.18 -6.35 13.23
N THR A 199 6.27 -7.57 12.74
CA THR A 199 6.94 -7.94 11.49
C THR A 199 5.88 -8.18 10.42
N VAL A 200 6.01 -7.51 9.28
CA VAL A 200 5.06 -7.57 8.16
C VAL A 200 5.82 -8.04 6.92
N THR A 201 5.39 -9.14 6.32
CA THR A 201 6.13 -9.80 5.23
C THR A 201 5.25 -10.20 4.05
N GLY A 202 5.84 -10.26 2.86
CA GLY A 202 5.18 -10.85 1.68
C GLY A 202 3.92 -10.12 1.22
N VAL A 203 3.78 -8.83 1.52
CA VAL A 203 2.63 -8.01 1.12
C VAL A 203 2.60 -7.85 -0.40
N LYS A 204 1.44 -8.01 -1.03
CA LYS A 204 1.30 -7.92 -2.50
C LYS A 204 0.19 -6.96 -2.91
N ASP A 205 0.39 -6.27 -4.03
CA ASP A 205 -0.64 -5.50 -4.73
C ASP A 205 -1.57 -6.41 -5.56
N LYS A 206 -2.30 -5.83 -6.52
CA LYS A 206 -3.14 -6.56 -7.49
C LYS A 206 -2.41 -7.07 -8.73
N ALA A 207 -1.22 -6.55 -9.03
CA ALA A 207 -0.38 -7.00 -10.14
C ALA A 207 0.53 -8.19 -9.76
N GLY A 208 0.67 -8.44 -8.45
CA GLY A 208 1.54 -9.46 -7.87
C GLY A 208 2.90 -8.94 -7.42
N ASN A 209 3.17 -7.62 -7.52
CA ASN A 209 4.43 -7.05 -7.02
C ASN A 209 4.45 -7.19 -5.49
N THR A 210 5.63 -7.56 -4.96
CA THR A 210 5.79 -7.85 -3.53
C THR A 210 6.52 -6.71 -2.86
N ALA A 211 5.94 -6.14 -1.81
CA ALA A 211 6.54 -5.10 -0.99
C ALA A 211 7.86 -5.57 -0.37
N GLN A 212 8.67 -4.61 0.08
CA GLN A 212 9.73 -4.90 1.03
C GLN A 212 9.12 -5.39 2.36
N ASP A 213 9.81 -6.29 3.06
CA ASP A 213 9.43 -6.66 4.42
C ASP A 213 9.67 -5.48 5.38
N TYR A 214 8.74 -5.24 6.30
CA TYR A 214 8.79 -4.16 7.27
C TYR A 214 8.80 -4.71 8.69
N THR A 215 9.46 -4.00 9.61
CA THR A 215 9.35 -4.26 11.06
C THR A 215 9.29 -2.95 11.80
N PHE A 216 8.31 -2.80 12.67
CA PHE A 216 8.10 -1.63 13.51
C PHE A 216 7.80 -2.06 14.94
N SER A 217 7.81 -1.14 15.90
CA SER A 217 7.45 -1.47 17.28
C SER A 217 6.80 -0.32 18.03
N PHE A 218 5.85 -0.66 18.91
CA PHE A 218 5.25 0.28 19.85
C PHE A 218 5.29 -0.30 21.26
N SER A 219 5.19 0.57 22.26
CA SER A 219 5.17 0.18 23.67
C SER A 219 3.91 0.69 24.34
N ILE A 220 3.41 -0.07 25.31
CA ILE A 220 2.35 0.33 26.20
C ILE A 220 2.96 0.48 27.59
N LYS A 221 2.89 1.69 28.16
CA LYS A 221 3.50 2.00 29.45
C LYS A 221 3.03 1.04 30.55
N THR A 222 3.92 0.82 31.52
CA THR A 222 3.60 0.08 32.73
C THR A 222 2.58 0.88 33.57
N PRO A 223 1.46 0.27 33.99
CA PRO A 223 0.43 0.96 34.75
C PRO A 223 0.87 1.23 36.19
N LYS A 224 0.18 2.12 36.89
CA LYS A 224 0.41 2.33 38.32
C LYS A 224 -0.04 1.11 39.11
N ARG A 225 0.85 0.62 39.97
CA ARG A 225 0.58 -0.45 40.95
C ARG A 225 -0.61 -0.12 41.84
N VAL A 226 -1.58 -1.03 41.94
CA VAL A 226 -2.75 -0.87 42.83
C VAL A 226 -2.50 -1.53 44.19
N HIS A 227 -2.87 -0.87 45.28
CA HIS A 227 -2.86 -1.46 46.63
C HIS A 227 -4.23 -2.05 47.01
N TRP A 228 -5.26 -1.74 46.23
CA TRP A 228 -6.63 -2.18 46.43
C TRP A 228 -7.27 -2.41 45.07
N TYR A 229 -7.94 -3.54 44.92
CA TYR A 229 -8.66 -3.90 43.71
C TYR A 229 -10.15 -4.03 44.00
N ILE A 230 -11.00 -3.54 43.09
CA ILE A 230 -12.45 -3.73 43.14
C ILE A 230 -12.82 -4.85 42.17
N VAL A 231 -13.26 -5.97 42.71
CA VAL A 231 -13.65 -7.18 41.97
C VAL A 231 -14.73 -6.84 40.93
N LYS A 232 -14.54 -7.29 39.70
CA LYS A 232 -15.49 -7.13 38.58
C LYS A 232 -16.23 -8.44 38.32
N LYS A 233 -17.34 -8.36 37.59
CA LYS A 233 -18.12 -9.53 37.21
C LYS A 233 -17.30 -10.44 36.28
N GLY A 234 -17.02 -11.66 36.74
CA GLY A 234 -16.24 -12.66 36.02
C GLY A 234 -14.77 -12.73 36.43
N ASP A 235 -14.32 -11.86 37.35
CA ASP A 235 -12.97 -11.96 37.90
C ASP A 235 -12.80 -13.23 38.76
N THR A 236 -11.57 -13.75 38.74
CA THR A 236 -11.05 -14.78 39.64
C THR A 236 -9.78 -14.26 40.29
N LEU A 237 -9.35 -14.81 41.43
CA LEU A 237 -8.07 -14.41 42.04
C LEU A 237 -6.88 -14.58 41.08
N TYR A 238 -6.90 -15.60 40.23
CA TYR A 238 -5.94 -15.80 39.13
C TYR A 238 -5.96 -14.65 38.12
N SER A 239 -7.13 -14.26 37.60
CA SER A 239 -7.24 -13.17 36.63
C SER A 239 -6.93 -11.81 37.23
N ILE A 240 -7.13 -11.63 38.54
CA ILE A 240 -6.72 -10.42 39.27
C ILE A 240 -5.19 -10.39 39.42
N ALA A 241 -4.55 -11.49 39.80
CA ALA A 241 -3.09 -11.58 39.94
C ALA A 241 -2.34 -11.48 38.59
N ALA A 242 -2.95 -11.96 37.51
CA ALA A 242 -2.41 -11.89 36.14
C ALA A 242 -2.35 -10.48 35.55
N ARG A 243 -2.82 -9.44 36.26
CA ARG A 243 -2.86 -8.06 35.75
C ARG A 243 -1.49 -7.39 35.86
N PRO A 244 -0.98 -6.74 34.80
CA PRO A 244 0.11 -5.77 34.86
C PRO A 244 0.10 -4.70 35.99
N ASP A 245 -1.04 -4.39 36.63
CA ASP A 245 -1.11 -3.45 37.76
C ASP A 245 -1.10 -4.11 39.16
N THR A 246 -1.13 -5.45 39.24
CA THR A 246 -1.13 -6.22 40.50
C THR A 246 0.14 -7.06 40.66
N TYR A 247 0.32 -8.14 39.92
CA TYR A 247 1.55 -8.95 39.96
C TYR A 247 2.06 -9.34 38.58
N ASP A 248 1.26 -9.11 37.54
CA ASP A 248 1.55 -9.58 36.18
C ASP A 248 1.82 -11.10 36.11
N ASP A 249 1.30 -11.86 37.08
CA ASP A 249 1.60 -13.28 37.28
C ASP A 249 0.41 -13.96 37.97
N ALA A 250 -0.31 -14.78 37.19
CA ALA A 250 -1.50 -15.49 37.67
C ALA A 250 -1.20 -16.42 38.86
N SER A 251 0.05 -16.89 39.03
CA SER A 251 0.43 -17.78 40.13
C SER A 251 0.43 -17.08 41.49
N LYS A 252 0.54 -15.75 41.51
CA LYS A 252 0.53 -14.91 42.72
C LYS A 252 -0.84 -14.70 43.34
N TRP A 253 -1.88 -15.35 42.83
CA TRP A 253 -3.23 -15.32 43.41
C TRP A 253 -3.25 -15.69 44.91
N VAL A 254 -2.33 -16.55 45.35
CA VAL A 254 -2.15 -16.93 46.76
C VAL A 254 -1.80 -15.74 47.67
N TRP A 255 -1.05 -14.76 47.15
CA TRP A 255 -0.72 -13.54 47.91
C TRP A 255 -1.94 -12.65 48.15
N ILE A 256 -2.93 -12.67 47.24
CA ILE A 256 -4.22 -12.01 47.47
C ILE A 256 -4.97 -12.71 48.61
N VAL A 257 -4.93 -14.05 48.68
CA VAL A 257 -5.54 -14.81 49.77
C VAL A 257 -4.89 -14.47 51.11
N GLU A 258 -3.56 -14.52 51.18
CA GLU A 258 -2.80 -14.22 52.40
C GLU A 258 -3.03 -12.78 52.88
N GLY A 259 -3.06 -11.81 51.97
CA GLY A 259 -3.30 -10.40 52.30
C GLY A 259 -4.73 -10.04 52.74
N ASN A 260 -5.71 -10.94 52.55
CA ASN A 260 -7.12 -10.71 52.89
C ASN A 260 -7.67 -11.71 53.92
N GLN A 261 -6.87 -12.65 54.42
CA GLN A 261 -7.33 -13.71 55.32
C GLN A 261 -7.88 -13.24 56.67
N ASP A 262 -7.49 -12.03 57.10
CA ASP A 262 -7.95 -11.40 58.35
C ASP A 262 -9.29 -10.64 58.18
N ASP A 263 -9.79 -10.48 56.94
CA ASP A 263 -11.13 -9.96 56.68
C ASP A 263 -12.17 -11.08 56.85
N TYR A 264 -13.04 -10.93 57.85
CA TYR A 264 -14.12 -11.89 58.13
C TYR A 264 -15.12 -12.05 56.97
N ALA A 265 -15.16 -11.10 56.04
CA ALA A 265 -16.00 -11.16 54.85
C ALA A 265 -15.29 -11.84 53.65
N PHE A 266 -13.98 -12.10 53.73
CA PHE A 266 -13.23 -12.72 52.64
C PHE A 266 -13.37 -14.24 52.63
N ASP A 267 -13.81 -14.77 51.48
CA ASP A 267 -13.79 -16.19 51.16
C ASP A 267 -13.10 -16.36 49.81
N ARG A 268 -11.99 -17.14 49.80
CA ARG A 268 -11.16 -17.37 48.61
C ARG A 268 -11.94 -18.01 47.45
N ASP A 269 -12.96 -18.81 47.77
CA ASP A 269 -13.77 -19.55 46.79
C ASP A 269 -15.02 -18.75 46.36
N ARG A 270 -15.29 -17.61 47.02
CA ARG A 270 -16.50 -16.79 46.81
C ARG A 270 -16.20 -15.29 46.87
N ILE A 271 -15.41 -14.80 45.91
CA ILE A 271 -15.31 -13.36 45.65
C ILE A 271 -16.52 -12.84 44.84
N TRP A 272 -16.93 -11.58 45.05
CA TRP A 272 -18.11 -11.00 44.37
C TRP A 272 -17.88 -9.59 43.80
N PRO A 273 -18.62 -9.18 42.75
CA PRO A 273 -18.45 -7.87 42.14
C PRO A 273 -18.68 -6.71 43.13
N GLY A 274 -17.77 -5.74 43.15
CA GLY A 274 -17.77 -4.63 44.10
C GLY A 274 -17.04 -4.92 45.42
N GLN A 275 -16.65 -6.18 45.69
CA GLN A 275 -15.76 -6.50 46.81
C GLN A 275 -14.42 -5.81 46.61
N ARG A 276 -13.88 -5.25 47.70
CA ARG A 276 -12.57 -4.59 47.72
C ARG A 276 -11.54 -5.56 48.31
N LEU A 277 -10.58 -5.98 47.51
CA LEU A 277 -9.47 -6.84 47.93
C LEU A 277 -8.21 -6.02 48.11
N PHE A 278 -7.47 -6.26 49.19
CA PHE A 278 -6.11 -5.75 49.38
C PHE A 278 -5.17 -6.45 48.40
N ILE A 279 -4.29 -5.67 47.76
CA ILE A 279 -3.21 -6.17 46.90
C ILE A 279 -1.89 -5.88 47.63
N PRO A 280 -1.36 -6.84 48.40
CA PRO A 280 -0.13 -6.66 49.16
C PRO A 280 1.12 -6.55 48.27
N TRP A 281 2.11 -5.81 48.77
CA TRP A 281 3.41 -5.62 48.12
C TRP A 281 4.51 -5.91 49.15
N TRP A 282 5.04 -7.13 49.12
CA TRP A 282 6.15 -7.62 49.95
C TRP A 282 7.43 -7.81 49.13
#